data_AF-A0A6A5USY9-F1
#
_entry.id   AF-A0A6A5USY9-F1
#
_cell.length_a   1.000
_cell.length_b   1.000
_cell.length_c   1.000
_cell.angle_alpha   90.00
_cell.angle_beta   90.00
_cell.angle_gamma   90.00
#
_symmetry.space_group_name_H-M   'P 1'
#
loop_
_entity.id
_entity.type
_entity.pdbx_description
1 polymer ?
#
loop_
_entity_poly.entity_id
_entity_poly.type
_entity_poly.pdbx_seq_one_letter_code
_entity_poly.pdbx_strand_id
1 'polypeptide(L)'
;MPISRLERAFAVSASVFGTATNKEIAELFVPPVSKSTIAKLIQRVTARAEEEGLPITDPSLYETVLGRGRKALLTDAQKQRIIAIVTQDRAHHEKEPLQAIKDRDFDKLPPISVSTFKNVMYNTG
;
A
#
# COMPACT_ATOMS: atom_id res chain seq x y z
N MET A 1 9.74 -20.11 4.13
CA MET A 1 10.87 -19.17 4.09
C MET A 1 10.50 -18.02 3.16
N PRO A 2 10.78 -16.75 3.49
CA PRO A 2 10.53 -15.64 2.57
C PRO A 2 11.49 -15.73 1.37
N ILE A 3 10.99 -15.43 0.16
CA ILE A 3 11.80 -15.39 -1.06
C ILE A 3 12.89 -14.32 -0.92
N SER A 4 14.15 -14.69 -1.11
CA SER A 4 15.31 -13.81 -1.01
C SER A 4 15.33 -12.73 -2.11
N ARG A 5 16.22 -11.73 -1.98
CA ARG A 5 16.42 -10.72 -3.03
C ARG A 5 16.81 -11.36 -4.37
N LEU A 6 17.78 -12.27 -4.35
CA LEU A 6 18.32 -12.89 -5.56
C LEU A 6 17.25 -13.74 -6.26
N GLU A 7 16.52 -14.54 -5.50
CA GLU A 7 15.42 -15.34 -6.04
C GLU A 7 14.29 -14.48 -6.60
N ARG A 8 14.01 -13.30 -6.00
CA ARG A 8 13.06 -12.34 -6.57
C ARG A 8 13.53 -11.79 -7.91
N ALA A 9 14.80 -11.37 -7.99
CA ALA A 9 15.38 -10.87 -9.23
C ALA A 9 15.38 -11.93 -10.34
N PHE A 10 15.72 -13.17 -9.99
CA PHE A 10 15.62 -14.33 -10.88
C PHE A 10 14.20 -14.53 -11.40
N ALA A 11 13.21 -14.66 -10.51
CA ALA A 11 11.83 -14.95 -10.89
C ALA A 11 11.21 -13.85 -11.76
N VAL A 12 11.45 -12.57 -11.43
CA VAL A 12 10.90 -11.45 -12.20
C VAL A 12 11.57 -11.36 -13.57
N SER A 13 12.89 -11.47 -13.63
CA SER A 13 13.61 -11.43 -14.92
C SER A 13 13.19 -12.58 -15.82
N ALA A 14 13.12 -13.80 -15.28
CA ALA A 14 12.74 -14.98 -16.05
C ALA A 14 11.32 -14.89 -16.64
N SER A 15 10.41 -14.23 -15.92
CA SER A 15 9.04 -14.01 -16.38
C SER A 15 8.94 -12.84 -17.37
N VAL A 16 9.48 -11.66 -17.03
CA VAL A 16 9.32 -10.43 -17.82
C VAL A 16 10.04 -10.50 -19.16
N PHE A 17 11.20 -11.17 -19.22
CA PHE A 17 11.91 -11.40 -20.48
C PHE A 17 11.38 -12.63 -21.25
N GLY A 18 10.32 -13.28 -20.76
CA GLY A 18 9.66 -14.38 -21.46
C GLY A 18 10.47 -15.68 -21.54
N THR A 19 11.45 -15.87 -20.66
CA THR A 19 12.33 -17.06 -20.69
C THR A 19 11.69 -18.28 -20.02
N ALA A 20 10.73 -18.07 -19.12
CA ALA A 20 10.02 -19.16 -18.44
C ALA A 20 8.60 -18.73 -18.02
N THR A 21 7.70 -19.70 -17.91
CA THR A 21 6.35 -19.48 -17.38
C THR A 21 6.37 -19.36 -15.85
N ASN A 22 5.37 -18.70 -15.28
CA ASN A 22 5.23 -18.60 -13.81
C ASN A 22 5.08 -19.97 -13.12
N LYS A 23 4.68 -21.01 -13.85
CA LYS A 23 4.60 -22.38 -13.32
C LYS A 23 6.00 -22.97 -13.21
N GLU A 24 6.77 -22.96 -14.29
CA GLU A 24 8.15 -23.47 -14.33
C GLU A 24 9.02 -22.74 -13.30
N ILE A 25 8.91 -21.40 -13.24
CA ILE A 25 9.63 -20.61 -12.24
C ILE A 25 9.29 -21.06 -10.83
N ALA A 26 8.02 -21.33 -10.53
CA ALA A 26 7.57 -21.71 -9.19
C ALA A 26 8.09 -23.10 -8.76
N GLU A 27 8.23 -24.03 -9.71
CA GLU A 27 8.75 -25.38 -9.51
C GLU A 27 10.27 -25.41 -9.25
N LEU A 28 11.01 -24.37 -9.68
CA LEU A 28 12.45 -24.25 -9.45
C LEU A 28 12.83 -23.87 -8.01
N PHE A 29 11.87 -23.41 -7.19
CA PHE A 29 12.11 -23.05 -5.80
C PHE A 29 12.16 -24.29 -4.90
N VAL A 30 12.99 -24.23 -3.85
CA VAL A 30 13.07 -25.29 -2.83
C VAL A 30 12.85 -24.69 -1.43
N PRO A 31 11.71 -24.96 -0.76
CA PRO A 31 10.57 -25.73 -1.25
C PRO A 31 9.83 -25.00 -2.39
N PRO A 32 9.09 -25.72 -3.25
CA PRO A 32 8.32 -25.11 -4.33
C PRO A 32 7.36 -24.05 -3.82
N VAL A 33 7.25 -22.96 -4.56
CA VAL A 33 6.24 -21.91 -4.29
C VAL A 33 5.05 -22.09 -5.22
N SER A 34 3.95 -21.41 -4.94
CA SER A 34 2.80 -21.46 -5.85
C SER A 34 3.03 -20.54 -7.05
N LYS A 35 2.48 -20.91 -8.22
CA LYS A 35 2.35 -20.02 -9.40
C LYS A 35 1.75 -18.66 -9.01
N SER A 36 0.78 -18.65 -8.10
CA SER A 36 0.13 -17.41 -7.64
C SER A 36 1.08 -16.50 -6.87
N THR A 37 2.03 -17.07 -6.13
CA THR A 37 3.07 -16.32 -5.41
C THR A 37 4.00 -15.61 -6.39
N ILE A 38 4.42 -16.31 -7.45
CA ILE A 38 5.24 -15.73 -8.53
C ILE A 38 4.49 -14.61 -9.24
N ALA A 39 3.23 -14.84 -9.64
CA ALA A 39 2.42 -13.81 -10.30
C ALA A 39 2.27 -12.54 -9.43
N LYS A 40 1.97 -12.69 -8.13
CA LYS A 40 1.89 -11.56 -7.18
C LYS A 40 3.22 -10.88 -6.94
N LEU A 41 4.34 -11.61 -7.04
CA LEU A 41 5.67 -11.03 -6.95
C LEU A 41 5.93 -10.12 -8.16
N ILE A 42 5.72 -10.64 -9.38
CA ILE A 42 5.93 -9.90 -10.63
C ILE A 42 5.07 -8.64 -10.63
N GLN A 43 3.77 -8.77 -10.36
CA GLN A 43 2.85 -7.62 -10.33
C GLN A 43 3.32 -6.52 -9.37
N ARG A 44 3.80 -6.88 -8.16
CA ARG A 44 4.28 -5.90 -7.18
C ARG A 44 5.56 -5.21 -7.63
N VAL A 45 6.50 -5.96 -8.21
CA VAL A 45 7.78 -5.41 -8.66
C VAL A 45 7.58 -4.51 -9.88
N THR A 46 6.75 -4.91 -10.84
CA THR A 46 6.40 -4.09 -12.01
C THR A 46 5.68 -2.81 -11.60
N ALA A 47 4.66 -2.89 -10.74
CA ALA A 47 3.97 -1.70 -10.24
C ALA A 47 4.91 -0.75 -9.49
N ARG A 48 5.89 -1.30 -8.75
CA ARG A 48 6.91 -0.50 -8.06
C ARG A 48 7.87 0.17 -9.04
N ALA A 49 8.32 -0.55 -10.06
CA ALA A 49 9.19 -0.01 -11.11
C ALA A 49 8.51 1.17 -11.82
N GLU A 50 7.23 1.03 -12.15
CA GLU A 50 6.40 2.11 -12.72
C GLU A 50 6.24 3.29 -11.75
N GLU A 51 5.92 3.04 -10.48
CA GLU A 51 5.74 4.09 -9.46
C GLU A 51 7.03 4.90 -9.21
N GLU A 52 8.18 4.23 -9.21
CA GLU A 52 9.48 4.85 -8.93
C GLU A 52 10.21 5.33 -10.20
N GLY A 53 9.66 5.08 -11.40
CA GLY A 53 10.29 5.41 -12.68
C GLY A 53 11.60 4.64 -12.92
N LEU A 54 11.74 3.46 -12.32
CA LEU A 54 12.96 2.66 -12.36
C LEU A 54 12.84 1.54 -13.41
N PRO A 55 13.94 1.17 -14.08
CA PRO A 55 13.94 -0.01 -14.93
C PRO A 55 13.75 -1.28 -14.10
N ILE A 56 13.09 -2.32 -14.65
CA ILE A 56 12.83 -3.58 -13.93
C ILE A 56 14.11 -4.30 -13.48
N THR A 57 15.25 -3.98 -14.10
CA THR A 57 16.58 -4.50 -13.76
C THR A 57 17.22 -3.79 -12.56
N ASP A 58 16.62 -2.74 -12.03
CA ASP A 58 17.17 -1.98 -10.92
C ASP A 58 17.24 -2.86 -9.64
N PRO A 59 18.43 -3.03 -9.02
CA PRO A 59 18.59 -3.89 -7.86
C PRO A 59 17.77 -3.49 -6.64
N SER A 60 17.42 -2.20 -6.48
CA SER A 60 16.68 -1.67 -5.33
C SER A 60 15.23 -2.15 -5.29
N LEU A 61 14.67 -2.53 -6.44
CA LEU A 61 13.30 -3.06 -6.56
C LEU A 61 13.11 -4.38 -5.79
N TYR A 62 14.19 -5.14 -5.62
CA TYR A 62 14.19 -6.47 -5.02
C TYR A 62 14.56 -6.48 -3.52
N GLU A 63 14.91 -5.32 -2.98
CA GLU A 63 15.22 -5.17 -1.56
C GLU A 63 13.96 -5.21 -0.70
N THR A 64 14.07 -5.82 0.48
CA THR A 64 12.99 -5.80 1.46
C THR A 64 13.00 -4.44 2.14
N VAL A 65 12.13 -3.54 1.70
CA VAL A 65 11.94 -2.25 2.38
C VAL A 65 11.08 -2.46 3.62
N LEU A 66 11.73 -2.47 4.79
CA LEU A 66 11.03 -2.46 6.08
C LEU A 66 10.22 -1.16 6.20
N GLY A 67 8.96 -1.25 6.62
CA GLY A 67 8.12 -0.06 6.86
C GLY A 67 7.28 0.43 5.67
N ARG A 68 7.37 -0.19 4.48
CA ARG A 68 6.40 0.06 3.39
C ARG A 68 5.09 -0.68 3.66
N GLY A 69 4.52 -0.42 4.83
CA GLY A 69 3.14 -0.79 5.16
C GLY A 69 2.17 -0.15 4.18
N ARG A 70 0.91 -0.60 4.23
CA ARG A 70 -0.21 -0.08 3.44
C ARG A 70 -0.10 1.45 3.26
N LYS A 71 -0.17 1.94 2.01
CA LYS A 71 -0.23 3.39 1.72
C LYS A 71 -1.17 4.04 2.72
N ALA A 72 -0.70 5.11 3.36
CA ALA A 72 -1.51 5.83 4.34
C ALA A 72 -2.86 6.18 3.69
N LEU A 73 -3.95 5.79 4.34
CA LEU A 73 -5.32 6.01 3.83
C LEU A 73 -5.62 7.50 3.61
N LEU A 74 -4.90 8.36 4.35
CA LEU A 74 -5.00 9.81 4.30
C LEU A 74 -3.59 10.40 4.26
N THR A 75 -3.41 11.41 3.40
CA THR A 75 -2.24 12.30 3.42
C THR A 75 -2.27 13.18 4.66
N ASP A 76 -1.12 13.73 5.06
CA ASP A 76 -1.07 14.61 6.24
C ASP A 76 -1.88 15.88 6.05
N ALA A 77 -1.95 16.43 4.82
CA ALA A 77 -2.84 17.53 4.49
C ALA A 77 -4.32 17.18 4.71
N GLN A 78 -4.75 15.97 4.36
CA GLN A 78 -6.12 15.50 4.60
C GLN A 78 -6.39 15.31 6.09
N LYS A 79 -5.43 14.78 6.87
CA LYS A 79 -5.55 14.69 8.33
C LYS A 79 -5.70 16.06 8.97
N GLN A 80 -4.86 17.02 8.59
CA GLN A 80 -4.96 18.39 9.08
C GLN A 80 -6.29 19.04 8.71
N ARG A 81 -6.83 18.75 7.52
CA ARG A 81 -8.15 19.24 7.12
C ARG A 81 -9.26 18.66 7.99
N ILE A 82 -9.21 17.38 8.35
CA ILE A 82 -10.16 16.76 9.30
C ILE A 82 -10.08 17.48 10.64
N ILE A 83 -8.88 17.64 11.19
CA ILE A 83 -8.67 18.32 12.48
C ILE A 83 -9.24 19.73 12.43
N ALA A 84 -8.93 20.51 11.39
CA ALA A 84 -9.41 21.87 11.23
C ALA A 84 -10.94 21.98 11.15
N ILE A 85 -11.63 21.03 10.52
CA ILE A 85 -13.10 20.99 10.47
C ILE A 85 -13.67 20.69 11.86
N VAL A 86 -13.08 19.72 12.57
CA VAL A 86 -13.57 19.28 13.89
C VAL A 86 -13.31 20.33 14.96
N THR A 87 -12.20 21.06 14.90
CA THR A 87 -11.84 22.09 15.87
C THR A 87 -12.34 23.50 15.49
N GLN A 88 -13.06 23.64 14.38
CA GLN A 88 -13.54 24.94 13.89
C GLN A 88 -14.51 25.61 14.86
N ASP A 89 -15.47 24.85 15.41
CA ASP A 89 -16.45 25.34 16.37
C ASP A 89 -16.94 24.24 17.30
N ARG A 90 -17.68 24.65 18.33
CA ARG A 90 -18.23 23.75 19.35
C ARG A 90 -19.19 22.70 18.76
N ALA A 91 -19.97 23.07 17.75
CA ALA A 91 -20.94 22.16 17.16
C ALA A 91 -20.25 21.03 16.39
N HIS A 92 -19.16 21.31 15.68
CA HIS A 92 -18.35 20.30 14.99
C HIS A 92 -17.49 19.47 15.95
N HIS A 93 -17.00 20.08 17.03
CA HIS A 93 -16.20 19.38 18.05
C HIS A 93 -17.03 18.36 18.84
N GLU A 94 -18.26 18.71 19.21
CA GLU A 94 -19.16 17.83 19.96
C GLU A 94 -19.94 16.84 19.06
N LYS A 95 -19.78 16.95 17.73
CA LYS A 95 -20.51 16.11 16.77
C LYS A 95 -20.00 14.68 16.79
N GLU A 96 -20.93 13.73 16.88
CA GLU A 96 -20.59 12.31 16.75
C GLU A 96 -19.99 12.02 15.36
N PRO A 97 -18.87 11.25 15.28
CA PRO A 97 -18.17 11.00 14.01
C PRO A 97 -19.05 10.43 12.90
N LEU A 98 -19.99 9.54 13.26
CA LEU A 98 -20.91 8.95 12.31
C LEU A 98 -21.87 10.00 11.74
N GLN A 99 -22.32 10.94 12.57
CA GLN A 99 -23.19 12.03 12.18
C GLN A 99 -22.44 13.05 11.32
N ALA A 100 -21.18 13.37 11.65
CA ALA A 100 -20.33 14.25 10.83
C ALA A 100 -20.09 13.68 9.41
N ILE A 101 -19.86 12.37 9.29
CA ILE A 101 -19.74 11.69 7.99
C ILE A 101 -21.08 11.69 7.24
N LYS A 102 -22.19 11.42 7.94
CA LYS A 102 -23.54 11.40 7.34
C LYS A 102 -23.95 12.77 6.81
N ASP A 103 -23.59 13.82 7.55
CA ASP A 103 -23.87 15.22 7.20
C ASP A 103 -22.88 15.80 6.19
N ARG A 104 -21.96 14.97 5.68
CA ARG A 104 -21.06 15.32 4.58
C ARG A 104 -20.07 16.44 4.91
N ASP A 105 -19.73 16.59 6.19
CA ASP A 105 -18.76 17.58 6.67
C ASP A 105 -17.37 17.40 6.01
N PHE A 106 -17.09 16.19 5.51
CA PHE A 106 -15.82 15.79 4.88
C PHE A 106 -15.91 15.55 3.37
N ASP A 107 -16.91 16.08 2.66
CA ASP A 107 -17.14 15.81 1.22
C ASP A 107 -15.94 16.10 0.30
N LYS A 108 -15.01 16.97 0.72
CA LYS A 108 -13.76 17.28 -0.01
C LYS A 108 -12.62 16.28 0.26
N LEU A 109 -12.87 15.25 1.08
CA LEU A 109 -11.93 14.19 1.43
C LEU A 109 -12.39 12.86 0.83
N PRO A 110 -11.49 11.90 0.60
CA PRO A 110 -11.90 10.56 0.23
C PRO A 110 -12.84 9.97 1.29
N PRO A 111 -13.76 9.07 0.93
CA PRO A 111 -14.65 8.42 1.89
C PRO A 111 -13.86 7.79 3.03
N ILE A 112 -14.11 8.23 4.26
CA ILE A 112 -13.45 7.75 5.47
C ILE A 112 -14.42 6.96 6.34
N SER A 113 -13.93 5.90 6.97
CA SER A 113 -14.68 5.18 8.00
C SER A 113 -14.64 5.95 9.33
N VAL A 114 -15.63 5.70 10.20
CA VAL A 114 -15.62 6.21 11.59
C VAL A 114 -14.33 5.82 12.32
N SER A 115 -13.83 4.60 12.11
CA SER A 115 -12.55 4.15 12.69
C SER A 115 -11.35 4.95 12.19
N THR A 116 -11.32 5.29 10.90
CA THR A 116 -10.26 6.13 10.32
C THR A 116 -10.30 7.53 10.91
N PHE A 117 -11.50 8.12 11.01
CA PHE A 117 -11.70 9.42 11.65
C PHE A 117 -11.21 9.43 13.11
N LYS A 118 -11.64 8.44 13.92
CA LYS A 118 -11.21 8.32 15.31
C LYS A 118 -9.69 8.17 15.42
N ASN A 119 -9.08 7.33 14.59
CA ASN A 119 -7.63 7.17 14.57
C ASN A 119 -6.89 8.48 14.25
N VAL A 120 -7.45 9.34 13.38
CA VAL A 120 -6.87 10.68 13.12
C VAL A 120 -6.95 11.57 14.35
N MET A 121 -8.08 11.55 15.08
CA MET A 121 -8.29 12.40 16.26
C MET A 121 -7.55 11.92 17.52
N TYR A 122 -7.33 10.61 17.68
CA TYR A 122 -6.68 10.04 18.87
C TYR A 122 -5.16 9.84 18.72
N ASN A 123 -4.63 9.72 17.49
CA ASN A 123 -3.19 9.62 17.25
C ASN A 123 -2.49 10.99 17.13
N THR A 124 -3.20 12.09 17.40
CA THR A 124 -2.65 13.45 17.49
C THR A 124 -2.20 13.85 18.90
N GLY A 125 -2.10 12.86 19.82
CA GLY A 125 -1.55 13.02 21.17
C GLY A 125 -0.10 12.57 21.25
#